data_AF-A0A2W2DQT2-F1
#
_entry.id   AF-A0A2W2DQT2-F1
#
_cell.length_a   1.000
_cell.length_b   1.000
_cell.length_c   1.000
_cell.angle_alpha   90.00
_cell.angle_beta   90.00
_cell.angle_gamma   90.00
#
_symmetry.space_group_name_H-M   'P 1'
#
loop_
_entity.id
_entity.type
_entity.pdbx_description
1 polymer ?
#
loop_
_entity_poly.entity_id
_entity_poly.type
_entity_poly.pdbx_seq_one_letter_code
_entity_poly.pdbx_strand_id
1 'polypeptide(L)'
;MKVQALSDLVRALARADWDAAEALVAEIGRGGWVGGLQVIGAAFTLAVNRHFEPDASPSDVAAWVSTTRSQYQDGDTLPALEMEGLIRAALGEPALVDNIPAETMIAAEIFVLGQLLQEKKLTPAELDEFVAEAEEVAAEYM
;
A
#
# COMPACT_ATOMS: atom_id res chain seq x y z
N MET A 1 -19.74 0.79 -1.26
CA MET A 1 -18.81 0.71 -0.12
C MET A 1 -18.79 2.08 0.58
N LYS A 2 -18.79 2.15 1.92
CA LYS A 2 -18.69 3.44 2.61
C LYS A 2 -17.23 3.88 2.61
N VAL A 3 -16.94 5.02 2.01
CA VAL A 3 -15.64 5.73 1.97
C VAL A 3 -14.89 5.67 3.32
N GLN A 4 -15.65 5.71 4.43
CA GLN A 4 -15.13 5.58 5.79
C GLN A 4 -14.24 4.35 6.07
N ALA A 5 -14.60 3.16 5.58
CA ALA A 5 -13.89 1.92 5.93
C ALA A 5 -12.44 1.90 5.38
N LEU A 6 -12.23 2.54 4.23
CA LEU A 6 -10.92 2.65 3.61
C LEU A 6 -10.08 3.75 4.26
N SER A 7 -10.69 4.89 4.58
CA SER A 7 -10.08 5.93 5.39
C SER A 7 -9.60 5.37 6.73
N ASP A 8 -10.41 4.53 7.37
CA ASP A 8 -10.05 3.86 8.62
C ASP A 8 -8.92 2.84 8.43
N LEU A 9 -8.88 2.14 7.30
CA LEU A 9 -7.78 1.22 6.96
C LEU A 9 -6.45 1.97 6.86
N VAL A 10 -6.40 3.08 6.11
CA VAL A 10 -5.19 3.90 5.99
C VAL A 10 -4.72 4.42 7.35
N ARG A 11 -5.64 4.84 8.22
CA ARG A 11 -5.31 5.27 9.59
C ARG A 11 -4.79 4.12 10.45
N ALA A 12 -5.36 2.92 10.33
CA ALA A 12 -4.89 1.73 11.05
C ALA A 12 -3.45 1.38 10.62
N LEU A 13 -3.19 1.38 9.31
CA LEU A 13 -1.87 1.13 8.73
C LEU A 13 -0.82 2.15 9.20
N ALA A 14 -1.15 3.44 9.20
CA ALA A 14 -0.25 4.50 9.68
C ALA A 14 0.11 4.38 11.18
N ARG A 15 -0.73 3.71 11.97
CA ARG A 15 -0.54 3.50 13.41
C ARG A 15 0.08 2.15 13.75
N ALA A 16 0.39 1.32 12.74
CA ALA A 16 0.76 -0.08 12.93
C ALA A 16 -0.31 -0.89 13.70
N ASP A 17 -1.57 -0.49 13.61
CA ASP A 17 -2.71 -1.23 14.20
C ASP A 17 -3.12 -2.35 13.24
N TRP A 18 -2.28 -3.38 13.17
CA TRP A 18 -2.41 -4.49 12.22
C TRP A 18 -3.67 -5.33 12.46
N ASP A 19 -4.08 -5.49 13.72
CA ASP A 19 -5.32 -6.19 14.08
C ASP A 19 -6.54 -5.43 13.53
N ALA A 20 -6.58 -4.10 13.67
CA ALA A 20 -7.64 -3.29 13.09
C ALA A 20 -7.59 -3.29 11.56
N ALA A 21 -6.40 -3.21 10.97
CA ALA A 21 -6.22 -3.27 9.52
C ALA A 21 -6.74 -4.60 8.94
N GLU A 22 -6.41 -5.74 9.56
CA GLU A 22 -6.89 -7.06 9.14
C GLU A 22 -8.42 -7.15 9.25
N ALA A 23 -9.00 -6.67 10.35
CA ALA A 23 -10.46 -6.65 10.53
C ALA A 23 -11.16 -5.81 9.45
N LEU A 24 -10.61 -4.64 9.10
CA LEU A 24 -11.12 -3.74 8.07
C LEU A 24 -10.99 -4.35 6.68
N VAL A 25 -9.86 -4.99 6.35
CA VAL A 25 -9.67 -5.72 5.09
C VAL A 25 -10.70 -6.84 4.95
N ALA A 26 -10.91 -7.62 6.01
CA ALA A 26 -11.92 -8.68 6.01
C ALA A 26 -13.35 -8.10 5.86
N GLU A 27 -13.64 -6.95 6.46
CA GLU A 27 -14.93 -6.26 6.31
C GLU A 27 -15.16 -5.76 4.88
N ILE A 28 -14.17 -5.08 4.29
CA ILE A 28 -14.21 -4.59 2.91
C ILE A 28 -14.40 -5.76 1.95
N GLY A 29 -13.68 -6.86 2.16
CA GLY A 29 -13.81 -8.09 1.36
C GLY A 29 -15.22 -8.69 1.41
N ARG A 30 -15.87 -8.70 2.59
CA ARG A 30 -17.26 -9.17 2.74
C ARG A 30 -18.28 -8.25 2.03
N GLY A 31 -18.00 -6.95 1.97
CA GLY A 31 -18.87 -5.94 1.35
C GLY A 31 -18.72 -5.81 -0.17
N GLY A 32 -17.73 -6.49 -0.76
CA GLY A 32 -17.37 -6.38 -2.16
C GLY A 32 -16.34 -5.25 -2.39
N TRP A 33 -15.23 -5.62 -3.00
CA TRP A 33 -14.05 -4.77 -3.25
C TRP A 33 -14.24 -3.66 -4.29
N VAL A 34 -15.43 -3.53 -4.89
CA VAL A 34 -15.70 -2.56 -5.96
C VAL A 34 -15.54 -1.13 -5.41
N GLY A 35 -14.63 -0.36 -5.99
CA GLY A 35 -14.20 0.95 -5.49
C GLY A 35 -13.07 0.89 -4.46
N GLY A 36 -13.08 -0.10 -3.56
CA GLY A 36 -12.09 -0.21 -2.47
C GLY A 36 -10.68 -0.51 -2.95
N LEU A 37 -10.54 -1.45 -3.89
CA LEU A 37 -9.22 -1.76 -4.46
C LEU A 37 -8.63 -0.57 -5.23
N GLN A 38 -9.46 0.25 -5.85
CA GLN A 38 -8.98 1.42 -6.60
C GLN A 38 -8.37 2.47 -5.68
N VAL A 39 -9.00 2.74 -4.52
CA VAL A 39 -8.42 3.71 -3.58
C VAL A 39 -7.21 3.13 -2.85
N ILE A 40 -7.16 1.83 -2.55
CA ILE A 40 -5.92 1.21 -2.01
C ILE A 40 -4.78 1.32 -3.01
N GLY A 41 -5.01 0.97 -4.28
CA GLY A 41 -4.00 1.08 -5.33
C GLY A 41 -3.56 2.53 -5.57
N ALA A 42 -4.49 3.49 -5.50
CA ALA A 42 -4.18 4.92 -5.57
C ALA A 42 -3.33 5.38 -4.38
N ALA A 43 -3.71 5.01 -3.15
CA ALA A 43 -2.95 5.31 -1.94
C ALA A 43 -1.55 4.68 -1.98
N PHE A 44 -1.45 3.43 -2.42
CA PHE A 44 -0.18 2.74 -2.61
C PHE A 44 0.71 3.48 -3.61
N THR A 45 0.19 3.77 -4.80
CA THR A 45 0.93 4.48 -5.85
C THR A 45 1.37 5.86 -5.38
N LEU A 46 0.49 6.59 -4.68
CA LEU A 46 0.80 7.90 -4.13
C LEU A 46 1.91 7.81 -3.06
N ALA A 47 1.82 6.85 -2.14
CA ALA A 47 2.82 6.65 -1.10
C ALA A 47 4.19 6.26 -1.69
N VAL A 48 4.21 5.39 -2.71
CA VAL A 48 5.43 5.01 -3.43
C VAL A 48 6.06 6.22 -4.11
N ASN A 49 5.29 6.98 -4.89
CA ASN A 49 5.80 8.17 -5.60
C ASN A 49 6.26 9.30 -4.66
N ARG A 50 5.74 9.35 -3.43
CA ARG A 50 6.20 10.29 -2.39
C ARG A 50 7.42 9.81 -1.61
N HIS A 51 7.69 8.51 -1.63
CA HIS A 51 8.80 7.92 -0.90
C HIS A 51 10.04 7.80 -1.77
N PHE A 52 9.88 7.26 -2.97
CA PHE A 52 10.97 7.05 -3.92
C PHE A 52 11.12 8.27 -4.83
N GLU A 53 12.37 8.64 -5.11
CA GLU A 53 12.67 9.66 -6.12
C GLU A 53 12.21 9.16 -7.51
N PRO A 54 11.86 10.07 -8.44
CA PRO A 54 11.42 9.68 -9.79
C PRO A 54 12.42 8.84 -10.58
N ASP A 55 13.70 8.87 -10.22
CA ASP A 55 14.79 8.10 -10.83
C ASP A 55 15.32 6.97 -9.94
N ALA A 56 14.55 6.58 -8.90
CA ALA A 56 14.92 5.48 -8.02
C ALA A 56 15.24 4.21 -8.83
N SER A 57 16.43 3.66 -8.61
CA SER A 57 16.89 2.49 -9.31
C SER A 57 16.24 1.22 -8.74
N PRO A 58 16.20 0.10 -9.49
CA PRO A 58 15.78 -1.19 -8.95
C PRO A 58 16.56 -1.60 -7.69
N SER A 59 17.84 -1.19 -7.58
CA SER A 59 18.66 -1.44 -6.40
C SER A 59 18.19 -0.66 -5.17
N ASP A 60 17.69 0.57 -5.35
CA ASP A 60 17.16 1.38 -4.25
C ASP A 60 15.87 0.74 -3.70
N VAL A 61 15.00 0.26 -4.58
CA VAL A 61 13.79 -0.48 -4.21
C VAL A 61 14.16 -1.78 -3.47
N ALA A 62 15.09 -2.57 -4.01
CA ALA A 62 15.54 -3.81 -3.37
C ALA A 62 16.17 -3.55 -1.99
N ALA A 63 16.96 -2.48 -1.84
CA ALA A 63 17.55 -2.09 -0.56
C ALA A 63 16.49 -1.69 0.47
N TRP A 64 15.47 -0.93 0.05
CA TRP A 64 14.34 -0.58 0.91
C TRP A 64 13.56 -1.84 1.32
N VAL A 65 13.18 -2.71 0.39
CA VAL A 65 12.45 -3.97 0.69
C VAL A 65 13.26 -4.87 1.62
N SER A 66 14.57 -5.02 1.39
CA SER A 66 15.45 -5.79 2.27
C SER A 66 15.49 -5.20 3.68
N THR A 67 15.59 -3.88 3.80
CA THR A 67 15.62 -3.19 5.11
C THR A 67 14.30 -3.36 5.84
N THR A 68 13.17 -3.12 5.15
CA THR A 68 11.82 -3.30 5.68
C THR A 68 11.59 -4.73 6.18
N ARG A 69 11.95 -5.74 5.38
CA ARG A 69 11.80 -7.14 5.75
C ARG A 69 12.66 -7.53 6.96
N SER A 70 13.84 -6.93 7.13
CA SER A 70 14.72 -7.22 8.26
C SER A 70 14.16 -6.81 9.64
N GLN A 71 13.09 -6.00 9.66
CA GLN A 71 12.41 -5.57 10.88
C GLN A 71 11.47 -6.65 11.46
N TYR A 72 11.21 -7.73 10.72
CA TYR A 72 10.28 -8.80 11.07
C TYR A 72 11.01 -10.14 11.12
N GLN A 73 10.40 -11.14 11.79
CA GLN A 73 10.99 -12.48 11.86
C GLN A 73 10.89 -13.18 10.49
N ASP A 74 11.86 -14.06 10.21
CA ASP A 74 11.85 -14.86 8.98
C ASP A 74 10.56 -15.68 8.88
N GLY A 75 9.79 -15.46 7.81
CA GLY A 75 8.50 -16.12 7.55
C GLY A 75 7.27 -15.25 7.81
N ASP A 76 7.41 -14.13 8.52
CA ASP A 76 6.31 -13.20 8.80
C ASP A 76 6.15 -12.11 7.73
N THR A 77 7.06 -12.07 6.76
CA THR A 77 7.04 -11.08 5.67
C THR A 77 6.60 -11.69 4.36
N LEU A 78 5.94 -10.87 3.54
CA LEU A 78 5.62 -11.24 2.17
C LEU A 78 6.88 -11.42 1.30
N PRO A 79 6.76 -12.18 0.19
CA PRO A 79 7.88 -12.40 -0.74
C PRO A 79 8.50 -11.09 -1.26
N ALA A 80 9.83 -10.98 -1.23
CA ALA A 80 10.53 -9.74 -1.65
C ALA A 80 10.26 -9.37 -3.11
N LEU A 81 10.30 -10.34 -4.02
CA LEU A 81 10.22 -10.05 -5.45
C LEU A 81 8.87 -9.44 -5.82
N GLU A 82 7.80 -9.89 -5.15
CA GLU A 82 6.45 -9.40 -5.29
C GLU A 82 6.31 -7.99 -4.70
N MET A 83 6.92 -7.73 -3.53
CA MET A 83 6.98 -6.38 -2.96
C MET A 83 7.75 -5.40 -3.87
N GLU A 84 8.93 -5.81 -4.34
CA GLU A 84 9.75 -5.02 -5.27
C GLU A 84 9.01 -4.77 -6.59
N GLY A 85 8.36 -5.82 -7.13
CA GLY A 85 7.59 -5.75 -8.36
C GLY A 85 6.45 -4.76 -8.28
N LEU A 86 5.71 -4.73 -7.16
CA LEU A 86 4.63 -3.77 -6.93
C LEU A 86 5.13 -2.33 -6.86
N ILE A 87 6.22 -2.09 -6.12
CA ILE A 87 6.80 -0.75 -6.02
C ILE A 87 7.27 -0.27 -7.39
N ARG A 88 8.00 -1.12 -8.13
CA ARG A 88 8.50 -0.79 -9.47
C ARG A 88 7.39 -0.62 -10.49
N ALA A 89 6.29 -1.37 -10.36
CA ALA A 89 5.10 -1.16 -11.19
C ALA A 89 4.50 0.24 -10.97
N ALA A 90 4.39 0.68 -9.72
CA ALA A 90 3.95 2.05 -9.39
C ALA A 90 4.94 3.14 -9.86
N LEU A 91 6.22 2.78 -10.05
CA LEU A 91 7.27 3.65 -10.61
C LEU A 91 7.40 3.57 -12.14
N GLY A 92 6.49 2.88 -12.83
CA GLY A 92 6.42 2.88 -14.30
C GLY A 92 6.85 1.58 -14.99
N GLU A 93 7.01 0.48 -14.26
CA GLU A 93 7.26 -0.86 -14.81
C GLU A 93 6.03 -1.80 -14.64
N PRO A 94 4.84 -1.46 -15.20
CA PRO A 94 3.58 -2.13 -14.86
C PRO A 94 3.53 -3.63 -15.18
N ALA A 95 4.33 -4.11 -16.15
CA ALA A 95 4.37 -5.53 -16.51
C ALA A 95 4.94 -6.44 -15.40
N LEU A 96 5.58 -5.88 -14.37
CA LEU A 96 6.15 -6.66 -13.26
C LEU A 96 5.09 -7.30 -12.35
N VAL A 97 3.84 -6.83 -12.39
CA VAL A 97 2.75 -7.37 -11.58
C VAL A 97 1.90 -8.41 -12.33
N ASP A 98 2.09 -8.59 -13.64
CA ASP A 98 1.24 -9.43 -14.50
C ASP A 98 1.11 -10.89 -14.02
N ASN A 99 2.13 -11.41 -13.32
CA ASN A 99 2.19 -12.79 -12.85
C ASN A 99 2.04 -12.93 -11.33
N ILE A 100 1.76 -11.84 -10.61
CA ILE A 100 1.58 -11.89 -9.16
C ILE A 100 0.13 -12.35 -8.89
N PRO A 101 -0.08 -13.41 -8.07
CA PRO A 101 -1.43 -13.81 -7.68
C PRO A 101 -2.17 -12.67 -7.00
N ALA A 102 -3.45 -12.47 -7.31
CA ALA A 102 -4.23 -11.34 -6.80
C ALA A 102 -4.25 -11.24 -5.27
N GLU A 103 -4.31 -12.39 -4.56
CA GLU A 103 -4.25 -12.43 -3.10
C GLU A 103 -2.89 -11.95 -2.56
N THR A 104 -1.80 -12.37 -3.21
CA THR A 104 -0.43 -11.92 -2.88
C THR A 104 -0.26 -10.43 -3.17
N MET A 105 -0.81 -9.95 -4.27
CA MET A 105 -0.78 -8.54 -4.67
C MET A 105 -1.43 -7.65 -3.63
N ILE A 106 -2.68 -7.97 -3.23
CA ILE A 106 -3.43 -7.18 -2.22
C ILE A 106 -2.69 -7.18 -0.88
N ALA A 107 -2.23 -8.35 -0.43
CA ALA A 107 -1.49 -8.45 0.83
C ALA A 107 -0.21 -7.59 0.80
N ALA A 108 0.53 -7.64 -0.32
CA ALA A 108 1.80 -6.92 -0.46
C ALA A 108 1.61 -5.41 -0.63
N GLU A 109 0.59 -4.96 -1.37
CA GLU A 109 0.23 -3.54 -1.43
C GLU A 109 -0.09 -3.00 -0.04
N ILE A 110 -0.95 -3.68 0.73
CA ILE A 110 -1.36 -3.24 2.07
C ILE A 110 -0.17 -3.21 3.02
N PHE A 111 0.66 -4.24 3.00
CA PHE A 111 1.85 -4.30 3.83
C PHE A 111 2.81 -3.15 3.49
N VAL A 112 3.19 -2.99 2.21
CA VAL A 112 4.13 -1.95 1.77
C VAL A 112 3.56 -0.55 2.05
N LEU A 113 2.28 -0.30 1.75
CA LEU A 113 1.61 0.96 2.08
C LEU A 113 1.72 1.27 3.58
N GLY A 114 1.48 0.28 4.45
CA GLY A 114 1.61 0.47 5.89
C GLY A 114 3.02 0.86 6.33
N GLN A 115 4.05 0.25 5.75
CA GLN A 115 5.44 0.60 6.05
C GLN A 115 5.77 2.03 5.61
N LEU A 116 5.37 2.40 4.38
CA LEU A 116 5.59 3.74 3.85
C LEU A 116 4.90 4.82 4.71
N LEU A 117 3.67 4.57 5.16
CA LEU A 117 2.93 5.49 6.03
C LEU A 117 3.58 5.62 7.41
N GLN A 118 4.06 4.52 7.99
CA GLN A 118 4.76 4.52 9.28
C GLN A 118 6.06 5.29 9.25
N GLU A 119 6.83 5.20 8.16
CA GLU A 119 8.08 5.95 7.99
C GLU A 119 7.84 7.45 7.89
N LYS A 120 6.75 7.86 7.22
CA LYS A 120 6.38 9.28 7.06
C LYS A 120 5.86 9.92 8.35
N LYS A 121 5.30 9.14 9.28
CA LYS A 121 4.77 9.61 10.59
C LYS A 121 3.80 10.79 10.47
N LEU A 122 2.88 10.68 9.52
CA LEU A 122 1.88 11.71 9.25
C LEU A 122 1.01 11.99 10.49
N THR A 123 0.73 13.26 10.72
CA THR A 123 -0.26 13.71 11.70
C THR A 123 -1.68 13.30 11.28
N PRO A 124 -2.67 13.33 12.19
CA PRO A 124 -4.05 13.04 11.82
C PRO A 124 -4.57 13.90 10.66
N ALA A 125 -4.21 15.19 10.61
CA ALA A 125 -4.62 16.08 9.52
C ALA A 125 -3.95 15.71 8.19
N GLU A 126 -2.65 15.39 8.20
CA GLU A 126 -1.94 14.94 6.99
C GLU A 126 -2.44 13.57 6.49
N LEU A 127 -2.91 12.69 7.39
CA LEU A 127 -3.57 11.45 7.00
C LEU A 127 -4.93 11.72 6.34
N ASP A 128 -5.70 12.69 6.83
CA ASP A 128 -6.96 13.07 6.21
C ASP A 128 -6.74 13.64 4.80
N GLU A 129 -5.71 14.48 4.63
CA GLU A 129 -5.29 15.00 3.32
C GLU A 129 -4.81 13.88 2.39
N PHE A 130 -3.97 12.96 2.88
CA PHE A 130 -3.50 11.82 2.11
C PHE A 130 -4.65 10.93 1.62
N VAL A 131 -5.64 10.66 2.49
CA VAL A 131 -6.81 9.86 2.10
C VAL A 131 -7.64 10.59 1.05
N ALA A 132 -7.89 11.89 1.23
CA ALA A 132 -8.65 12.68 0.26
C ALA A 132 -7.99 12.67 -1.12
N GLU A 133 -6.66 12.80 -1.17
CA GLU A 133 -5.92 12.74 -2.44
C GLU A 133 -5.94 11.35 -3.07
N ALA A 134 -5.81 10.29 -2.27
CA ALA A 134 -5.96 8.93 -2.79
C ALA A 134 -7.36 8.68 -3.39
N GLU A 135 -8.41 9.25 -2.78
CA GLU A 135 -9.78 9.18 -3.29
C GLU A 135 -9.95 9.96 -4.60
N GLU A 136 -9.37 11.16 -4.69
CA GLU A 136 -9.36 11.97 -5.93
C GLU A 136 -8.66 11.21 -7.06
N VAL A 137 -7.45 10.69 -6.81
CA VAL A 137 -6.70 9.89 -7.78
C VAL A 137 -7.52 8.68 -8.22
N ALA A 138 -8.10 7.93 -7.29
CA ALA A 138 -8.94 6.77 -7.63
C ALA A 138 -10.15 7.13 -8.49
N ALA A 139 -10.73 8.32 -8.29
CA ALA A 139 -11.86 8.81 -9.08
C ALA A 139 -11.48 9.21 -10.51
N GLU A 140 -10.25 9.67 -10.75
CA GLU A 140 -9.76 9.99 -12.10
C GLU A 140 -9.57 8.76 -12.99
N TYR A 141 -9.36 7.59 -12.38
CA TYR A 141 -9.15 6.31 -13.08
C TYR A 141 -10.40 5.41 -13.14
N MET A 142 -11.59 5.95 -12.81
CA MET A 142 -12.91 5.29 -12.93
C MET A 142 -13.69 5.76 -14.16
#